data_AF-A0A5P1EYC3-F1
#
_entry.id   AF-A0A5P1EYC3-F1
#
_cell.length_a   1.000
_cell.length_b   1.000
_cell.length_c   1.000
_cell.angle_alpha   90.00
_cell.angle_beta   90.00
_cell.angle_gamma   90.00
#
_symmetry.space_group_name_H-M   'P 1'
#
loop_
_entity.id
_entity.type
_entity.pdbx_description
1 polymer ?
#
loop_
_entity_poly.entity_id
_entity_poly.type
_entity_poly.pdbx_seq_one_letter_code
_entity_poly.pdbx_strand_id
1 'polypeptide(L)' 'SHSKAPYRRVLDSICWDLKNILDKIVAVLPAIESARPEYTAGVQELCSLNSTIEKTKLLIRHCAESSKLYL' A
#
# COMPACT_ATOMS: atom_id res chain seq x y z
N SER A 1 -13.64 0.59 31.09
CA SER A 1 -13.75 1.28 29.78
C SER A 1 -12.46 2.04 29.51
N HIS A 2 -11.43 1.35 28.98
CA HIS A 2 -10.10 1.94 28.76
C HIS A 2 -9.93 2.40 27.30
N SER A 3 -9.26 3.55 27.17
CA SER A 3 -9.11 4.44 26.02
C SER A 3 -8.60 3.79 24.71
N LYS A 4 -9.47 3.68 23.68
CA LYS A 4 -9.11 3.28 22.29
C LYS A 4 -8.81 4.45 21.34
N ALA A 5 -8.97 5.69 21.81
CA ALA A 5 -8.88 6.90 20.98
C ALA A 5 -7.46 7.26 20.44
N PRO A 6 -6.34 7.05 21.17
CA PRO A 6 -5.02 7.44 20.65
C PRO A 6 -4.52 6.49 19.56
N TYR A 7 -4.79 5.19 19.68
CA TYR A 7 -4.34 4.18 18.72
C TYR A 7 -4.98 4.35 17.33
N ARG A 8 -6.25 4.77 17.29
CA ARG A 8 -7.00 5.01 16.04
C ARG A 8 -6.37 6.14 15.21
N ARG A 9 -6.04 7.28 15.82
CA ARG A 9 -5.40 8.40 15.10
C ARG A 9 -4.01 8.04 14.55
N VAL A 10 -3.26 7.23 15.28
CA VAL A 10 -1.96 6.72 14.82
C VAL A 10 -2.13 5.77 13.63
N LEU A 11 -3.10 4.86 13.69
CA LEU A 11 -3.43 3.97 12.57
C LEU A 11 -3.85 4.75 11.32
N ASP A 12 -4.70 5.77 11.47
CA ASP A 12 -5.14 6.62 10.35
C ASP A 12 -3.95 7.35 9.70
N SER A 13 -3.03 7.89 10.50
CA SER A 13 -1.80 8.55 10.01
C SER A 13 -0.90 7.57 9.26
N ILE A 14 -0.64 6.39 9.84
CA ILE A 14 0.22 5.37 9.23
C ILE A 14 -0.38 4.87 7.90
N CYS A 15 -1.69 4.62 7.85
CA CYS A 15 -2.33 4.17 6.61
C CYS A 15 -2.38 5.28 5.55
N TRP A 16 -2.43 6.55 5.95
CA TRP A 16 -2.30 7.69 5.03
C TRP A 16 -0.89 7.82 4.45
N ASP A 17 0.14 7.72 5.29
CA ASP A 17 1.55 7.74 4.83
C ASP A 17 1.83 6.57 3.88
N LEU A 18 1.35 5.38 4.23
CA LEU A 18 1.45 4.19 3.39
C LEU A 18 0.77 4.38 2.04
N LYS A 19 -0.41 5.02 2.01
CA LYS A 19 -1.12 5.36 0.78
C LYS A 19 -0.29 6.30 -0.11
N ASN A 20 0.34 7.33 0.45
CA ASN A 20 1.16 8.25 -0.33
C ASN A 20 2.39 7.57 -0.93
N ILE A 21 3.03 6.66 -0.18
CA ILE A 21 4.14 5.85 -0.69
C ILE A 21 3.66 4.96 -1.84
N LEU A 22 2.53 4.27 -1.65
CA LEU A 22 1.93 3.42 -2.67
C LEU A 22 1.59 4.19 -3.94
N ASP A 23 0.98 5.37 -3.81
CA ASP A 23 0.60 6.21 -4.95
C ASP A 23 1.84 6.64 -5.78
N LYS A 24 2.97 6.92 -5.12
CA LYS A 24 4.26 7.19 -5.80
C LYS A 24 4.82 5.96 -6.52
N ILE A 25 4.77 4.78 -5.89
CA ILE A 25 5.25 3.53 -6.50
C ILE A 25 4.42 3.17 -7.73
N VAL A 26 3.09 3.25 -7.62
CA VAL A 26 2.17 2.97 -8.72
C VAL A 26 2.39 3.96 -9.89
N ALA A 27 2.74 5.22 -9.60
CA ALA A 27 3.02 6.21 -10.64
C ALA A 27 4.28 5.89 -11.47
N VAL A 28 5.31 5.26 -10.88
CA VAL A 28 6.55 4.92 -11.61
C VAL A 28 6.50 3.57 -12.30
N LEU A 29 5.62 2.66 -11.87
CA LEU A 29 5.54 1.29 -12.38
C LEU A 29 5.39 1.19 -13.92
N PRO A 30 4.51 1.99 -14.59
CA PRO A 30 4.36 1.92 -16.04
C PRO A 30 5.63 2.27 -16.80
N ALA A 31 6.45 3.19 -16.27
CA ALA A 31 7.72 3.54 -16.89
C ALA A 31 8.74 2.39 -16.81
N ILE A 32 8.74 1.65 -15.69
CA ILE A 32 9.60 0.49 -15.50
C ILE A 32 9.15 -0.67 -16.40
N GLU A 33 7.84 -0.91 -16.50
CA GLU A 33 7.27 -1.93 -17.39
C GLU A 33 7.54 -1.61 -18.86
N SER A 34 7.40 -0.34 -19.26
CA SER A 34 7.67 0.13 -20.62
C SER A 34 9.14 0.07 -21.00
N ALA A 35 10.07 0.11 -20.03
CA ALA A 35 11.49 -0.13 -20.28
C ALA A 35 11.79 -1.60 -20.61
N ARG A 36 10.80 -2.49 -20.46
CA ARG A 36 10.82 -3.92 -20.79
C ARG A 36 12.10 -4.59 -20.25
N PRO A 37 12.14 -5.00 -18.97
CA PRO A 37 13.30 -5.71 -18.44
C PRO A 37 13.47 -7.04 -19.20
N GLU A 38 14.38 -7.06 -20.16
CA GLU A 38 14.76 -8.27 -20.92
C GLU A 38 15.47 -9.31 -20.02
N TYR A 39 15.74 -8.92 -18.78
CA TYR A 39 16.37 -9.73 -17.76
C TYR A 39 15.33 -10.46 -16.91
N THR A 40 15.46 -11.79 -16.83
CA THR A 40 14.54 -12.67 -16.09
C THR A 40 14.41 -12.30 -14.61
N ALA A 41 15.49 -11.88 -13.95
CA ALA A 41 15.40 -11.42 -12.56
C ALA A 41 14.63 -10.09 -12.46
N GLY A 42 14.74 -9.20 -13.45
CA GLY A 42 13.97 -7.95 -13.51
C GLY A 42 12.47 -8.20 -13.62
N VAL A 43 12.06 -9.19 -14.41
CA VAL A 43 10.65 -9.64 -14.49
C VAL A 43 10.18 -10.22 -13.15
N GLN A 44 11.00 -11.03 -12.49
CA GLN A 44 10.64 -11.63 -11.19
C GLN A 44 10.47 -10.56 -10.10
N GLU A 45 11.38 -9.59 -10.03
CA GLU A 45 11.30 -8.48 -9.08
C GLU A 45 10.08 -7.58 -9.36
N LEU A 46 9.74 -7.33 -10.62
CA LEU A 46 8.51 -6.64 -10.98
C LEU A 46 7.26 -7.39 -10.53
N CYS A 47 7.21 -8.71 -10.72
CA CYS A 47 6.10 -9.54 -10.22
C CYS A 47 5.99 -9.49 -8.69
N SER A 48 7.12 -9.54 -7.98
CA SER A 48 7.18 -9.41 -6.51
C SER A 48 6.67 -8.04 -6.04
N LEU A 49 7.09 -6.98 -6.72
CA LEU A 49 6.62 -5.62 -6.47
C LEU A 49 5.11 -5.51 -6.68
N ASN A 50 4.59 -6.04 -7.78
CA ASN A 50 3.16 -6.00 -8.08
C ASN A 50 2.33 -6.78 -7.04
N SER A 51 2.80 -7.94 -6.59
CA SER A 51 2.17 -8.68 -5.49
C SER A 51 2.14 -7.88 -4.18
N THR A 52 3.22 -7.15 -3.90
CA THR A 52 3.34 -6.30 -2.70
C THR A 52 2.39 -5.10 -2.77
N ILE A 53 2.24 -4.50 -3.96
CA ILE A 53 1.27 -3.42 -4.22
C ILE A 53 -0.16 -3.90 -3.90
N GLU A 54 -0.56 -5.08 -4.38
CA GLU A 54 -1.90 -5.62 -4.12
C GLU A 54 -2.15 -5.90 -2.63
N LYS A 55 -1.15 -6.45 -1.92
CA LYS A 55 -1.23 -6.64 -0.45
C LYS A 55 -1.37 -5.30 0.27
N THR A 56 -0.66 -4.28 -0.18
CA THR A 56 -0.70 -2.93 0.41
C THR A 56 -2.07 -2.27 0.19
N LYS A 57 -2.65 -2.41 -1.01
CA LYS A 57 -4.03 -1.96 -1.30
C LYS A 57 -5.06 -2.63 -0.38
N LEU A 58 -4.89 -3.92 -0.10
CA LEU A 58 -5.76 -4.66 0.83
C LEU A 58 -5.63 -4.11 2.26
N LEU A 59 -4.41 -3.86 2.73
CA LEU A 59 -4.17 -3.30 4.07
C LEU A 59 -4.82 -1.91 4.22
N ILE A 60 -4.66 -1.04 3.23
CA ILE A 60 -5.28 0.31 3.23
C ILE A 60 -6.81 0.21 3.28
N ARG A 61 -7.42 -0.70 2.52
CA ARG A 61 -8.87 -0.95 2.57
C ARG A 61 -9.32 -1.38 3.97
N HIS A 62 -8.61 -2.32 4.59
CA HIS A 62 -8.90 -2.74 5.95
C HIS A 62 -8.73 -1.63 6.98
N CYS A 63 -7.76 -0.72 6.83
CA CYS A 63 -7.66 0.46 7.68
C CYS A 63 -8.93 1.31 7.56
N ALA A 64 -9.37 1.61 6.33
CA ALA A 64 -10.55 2.44 6.07
C ALA A 64 -11.84 1.81 6.60
N GLU A 65 -12.00 0.50 6.48
CA GLU A 65 -13.14 -0.27 7.02
C GLU A 65 -13.12 -0.32 8.56
N SER A 66 -11.95 -0.55 9.16
CA SER A 66 -11.76 -0.55 10.61
C SER A 66 -12.02 0.83 11.22
N SER A 67 -11.72 1.90 10.48
CA SER A 67 -12.06 3.27 10.88
C SER A 67 -13.55 3.57 10.76
N LYS A 68 -14.31 2.88 9.89
CA LYS A 68 -15.78 3.01 9.77
C LYS A 68 -16.60 2.21 10.80
N LEU A 69 -16.08 1.11 11.34
CA LEU A 69 -16.78 0.20 12.27
C LEU A 69 -17.07 0.74 13.68
N TYR A 70 -16.82 2.04 13.93
CA TYR A 70 -17.08 2.68 15.23
C TYR A 70 -17.90 3.97 15.14
N LEU A 71 -18.48 4.24 13.96
CA LEU A 71 -19.62 5.15 13.82
C LEU A 71 -20.91 4.34 13.95
#